data_AF-A0AA35JFY4-F1
#
_entry.id   AF-A0AA35JFY4-F1
#
_cell.length_a   1.000
_cell.length_b   1.000
_cell.length_c   1.000
_cell.angle_alpha   90.00
_cell.angle_beta   90.00
_cell.angle_gamma   90.00
#
_symmetry.space_group_name_H-M   'P 1'
#
loop_
_entity.id
_entity.type
_entity.pdbx_description
1 polymer ?
#
loop_
_entity_poly.entity_id
_entity_poly.type
_entity_poly.pdbx_seq_one_letter_code
_entity_poly.pdbx_strand_id
1 'polypeptide(L)'
;MRIAMHLPLLLLYVLLLSFSTASNTDAAHEAIPTNTNNWAVLVSTSRFWFNYRHMANVLSMYRTVKRLGIPDSQIILMLSDDVACNSRNLFPGSVFNNKDHAIDLYGDSVEVDYRGYEVTVENFIRLLTDRWTEDHPKSKRLLTDENSNIFIYMTGHGGDDFLKFQDAEEIASEDIADAFQQMYEKKRYNEIFFMVDTCQANTMYSKFYSPNILAVGSSEMDESSYSHHSDVEIGVAVIDRFTYYCLDFLEHIDKNSTLTLQDLFDSFTFERIHSHVGVRTDLFDRDPSEVLITDFFANVQNVIADDSKLLSISHYHHHKDHIDTARYEYNNNVLNLALGKDTGNYSSPEVDKIMKHVKSTNKLNIDVGSNECSLTFSKQSAVLGMVLMVMIVLFMMRGNNAKATYDLYTN
;
A
#
# COMPACT_ATOMS: atom_id res chain seq x y z
N MET A 1 10.64 -79.08 -9.31
CA MET A 1 9.33 -78.82 -8.67
C MET A 1 9.35 -77.56 -7.77
N ARG A 2 9.85 -76.42 -8.28
CA ARG A 2 9.89 -75.12 -7.55
C ARG A 2 9.54 -73.89 -8.40
N ILE A 3 9.18 -74.07 -9.68
CA ILE A 3 8.85 -72.96 -10.59
C ILE A 3 7.32 -72.73 -10.68
N ALA A 4 6.50 -73.71 -10.27
CA ALA A 4 5.04 -73.64 -10.41
C ALA A 4 4.32 -72.83 -9.30
N MET A 5 5.01 -72.36 -8.26
CA MET A 5 4.40 -71.63 -7.13
C MET A 5 4.51 -70.10 -7.21
N HIS A 6 5.31 -69.55 -8.12
CA HIS A 6 5.51 -68.09 -8.24
C HIS A 6 4.65 -67.43 -9.33
N LEU A 7 4.11 -68.22 -10.26
CA LEU A 7 3.25 -67.73 -11.33
C LEU A 7 1.90 -67.15 -10.83
N PRO A 8 1.18 -67.76 -9.86
CA PRO A 8 -0.08 -67.19 -9.39
C PRO A 8 0.11 -65.94 -8.51
N LEU A 9 1.24 -65.81 -7.83
CA LEU A 9 1.58 -64.60 -7.04
C LEU A 9 1.95 -63.41 -7.93
N LEU A 10 2.65 -63.66 -9.04
CA LEU A 10 2.97 -62.61 -10.03
C LEU A 10 1.70 -62.11 -10.73
N LEU A 11 0.77 -63.01 -11.07
CA LEU A 11 -0.53 -62.66 -11.64
C LEU A 11 -1.41 -61.86 -10.68
N LEU A 12 -1.40 -62.19 -9.38
CA LEU A 12 -2.12 -61.41 -8.36
C LEU A 12 -1.52 -60.00 -8.18
N TYR A 13 -0.19 -59.87 -8.27
CA TYR A 13 0.50 -58.57 -8.18
C TYR A 13 0.22 -57.67 -9.39
N VAL A 14 0.18 -58.24 -10.59
CA VAL A 14 -0.19 -57.50 -11.82
C VAL A 14 -1.69 -57.12 -11.84
N LEU A 15 -2.57 -57.96 -11.26
CA LEU A 15 -3.98 -57.62 -11.08
C LEU A 15 -4.17 -56.47 -10.08
N LEU A 16 -3.40 -56.45 -8.97
CA LEU A 16 -3.48 -55.37 -7.98
C LEU A 16 -2.93 -54.03 -8.51
N LEU A 17 -1.92 -54.06 -9.39
CA LEU A 17 -1.41 -52.86 -10.06
C LEU A 17 -2.38 -52.26 -11.09
N SER A 18 -3.31 -53.06 -11.62
CA SER A 18 -4.33 -52.58 -12.59
C SER A 18 -5.58 -51.99 -11.93
N PHE A 19 -5.72 -52.06 -10.60
CA PHE A 19 -6.78 -51.37 -9.84
C PHE A 19 -6.37 -50.00 -9.27
N SER A 20 -5.11 -49.56 -9.48
CA SER A 20 -4.61 -48.29 -8.94
C SER A 20 -4.65 -47.10 -9.92
N THR A 21 -5.39 -47.21 -11.03
CA THR A 21 -5.52 -46.10 -12.00
C THR A 21 -6.98 -45.91 -12.41
N ALA A 22 -7.74 -45.20 -11.57
CA ALA A 22 -8.91 -44.41 -11.95
C ALA A 22 -9.57 -43.78 -10.71
N SER A 23 -8.86 -42.89 -10.02
CA SER A 23 -9.54 -41.76 -9.37
C SER A 23 -9.37 -40.56 -10.30
N ASN A 24 -10.19 -40.51 -11.35
CA ASN A 24 -10.51 -39.24 -11.98
C ASN A 24 -11.35 -38.45 -10.97
N THR A 25 -10.69 -37.89 -9.97
CA THR A 25 -11.16 -36.65 -9.39
C THR A 25 -10.80 -35.60 -10.43
N ASP A 26 -11.75 -35.34 -11.34
CA ASP A 26 -11.94 -33.97 -11.80
C ASP A 26 -12.24 -33.17 -10.52
N ALA A 27 -11.17 -32.81 -9.81
CA ALA A 27 -11.21 -31.71 -8.88
C ALA A 27 -11.44 -30.50 -9.78
N ALA A 28 -12.72 -30.24 -10.07
CA ALA A 28 -13.17 -28.89 -10.21
C ALA A 28 -12.51 -28.16 -9.04
N HIS A 29 -11.51 -27.34 -9.34
CA HIS A 29 -11.18 -26.22 -8.50
C HIS A 29 -12.51 -25.47 -8.34
N GLU A 30 -13.27 -25.82 -7.32
CA GLU A 30 -14.15 -24.86 -6.66
C GLU A 30 -13.20 -23.74 -6.28
N ALA A 31 -13.10 -22.75 -7.17
CA ALA A 31 -12.59 -21.45 -6.82
C ALA A 31 -13.54 -20.99 -5.71
N ILE A 32 -13.16 -21.28 -4.46
CA ILE A 32 -13.76 -20.67 -3.29
C ILE A 32 -13.71 -19.18 -3.61
N PRO A 33 -14.84 -18.46 -3.64
CA PRO A 33 -14.81 -17.03 -3.83
C PRO A 33 -13.96 -16.46 -2.70
N THR A 34 -12.70 -16.13 -3.00
CA THR A 34 -11.75 -15.56 -2.04
C THR A 34 -12.17 -14.11 -1.82
N ASN A 35 -13.19 -13.92 -0.99
CA ASN A 35 -13.45 -12.63 -0.40
C ASN A 35 -12.24 -12.29 0.48
N THR A 36 -11.53 -11.21 0.18
CA THR A 36 -10.33 -10.83 0.93
C THR A 36 -10.72 -10.38 2.35
N ASN A 37 -10.25 -11.09 3.38
CA ASN A 37 -10.53 -10.78 4.78
C ASN A 37 -9.53 -9.74 5.31
N ASN A 38 -9.65 -8.50 4.81
CA ASN A 38 -8.71 -7.44 5.10
C ASN A 38 -9.23 -6.52 6.19
N TRP A 39 -8.39 -6.24 7.19
CA TRP A 39 -8.67 -5.37 8.32
C TRP A 39 -7.70 -4.19 8.33
N ALA A 40 -8.16 -3.05 8.84
CA ALA A 40 -7.32 -1.87 9.03
C ALA A 40 -7.34 -1.41 10.50
N VAL A 41 -6.19 -1.08 11.05
CA VAL A 41 -6.05 -0.42 12.37
C VAL A 41 -5.30 0.89 12.15
N LEU A 42 -5.99 2.01 12.33
CA LEU A 42 -5.49 3.34 11.97
C LEU A 42 -5.42 4.21 13.22
N VAL A 43 -4.22 4.65 13.59
CA VAL A 43 -3.96 5.25 14.91
C VAL A 43 -3.25 6.60 14.77
N SER A 44 -3.94 7.67 15.18
CA SER A 44 -3.31 8.98 15.41
C SER A 44 -2.99 9.10 16.88
N THR A 45 -1.70 9.08 17.22
CA THR A 45 -1.28 9.01 18.62
C THR A 45 -1.07 10.39 19.27
N SER A 46 -1.04 11.46 18.48
CA SER A 46 -0.73 12.81 18.97
C SER A 46 -1.94 13.69 19.23
N ARG A 47 -1.80 14.56 20.23
CA ARG A 47 -2.81 15.55 20.61
C ARG A 47 -2.35 16.99 20.37
N PHE A 48 -3.28 17.93 20.58
CA PHE A 48 -3.12 19.37 20.44
C PHE A 48 -3.15 19.87 18.99
N TRP A 49 -3.56 21.13 18.86
CA TRP A 49 -3.79 21.79 17.57
C TRP A 49 -2.58 21.77 16.62
N PHE A 50 -1.36 21.93 17.16
CA PHE A 50 -0.15 21.94 16.33
C PHE A 50 0.17 20.57 15.71
N ASN A 51 -0.51 19.50 16.14
CA ASN A 51 -0.39 18.15 15.60
C ASN A 51 -1.57 17.75 14.71
N TYR A 52 -2.33 18.72 14.22
CA TYR A 52 -3.45 18.56 13.29
C TYR A 52 -3.19 17.50 12.20
N ARG A 53 -2.02 17.57 11.56
CA ARG A 53 -1.60 16.64 10.50
C ARG A 53 -1.68 15.16 10.86
N HIS A 54 -1.37 14.74 12.09
CA HIS A 54 -1.40 13.32 12.45
C HIS A 54 -2.84 12.76 12.39
N MET A 55 -3.84 13.56 12.78
CA MET A 55 -5.24 13.19 12.64
C MET A 55 -5.68 13.19 11.16
N ALA A 56 -5.26 14.20 10.39
CA ALA A 56 -5.56 14.29 8.96
C ALA A 56 -4.92 13.15 8.15
N ASN A 57 -3.69 12.73 8.48
CA ASN A 57 -3.01 11.57 7.92
C ASN A 57 -3.86 10.30 8.06
N VAL A 58 -4.30 10.01 9.29
CA VAL A 58 -5.11 8.83 9.62
C VAL A 58 -6.46 8.86 8.95
N LEU A 59 -7.15 10.01 8.95
CA LEU A 59 -8.43 10.13 8.25
C LEU A 59 -8.28 10.00 6.73
N SER A 60 -7.14 10.40 6.16
CA SER A 60 -6.83 10.20 4.75
C SER A 60 -6.61 8.71 4.42
N MET A 61 -5.91 7.97 5.29
CA MET A 61 -5.77 6.52 5.17
C MET A 61 -7.12 5.81 5.33
N TYR A 62 -7.95 6.24 6.29
CA TYR A 62 -9.31 5.75 6.50
C TYR A 62 -10.17 5.90 5.25
N ARG A 63 -10.16 7.09 4.64
CA ARG A 63 -10.85 7.34 3.35
C ARG A 63 -10.34 6.41 2.26
N THR A 64 -9.03 6.15 2.19
CA THR A 64 -8.43 5.28 1.18
C THR A 64 -8.91 3.84 1.31
N VAL A 65 -8.84 3.25 2.51
CA VAL A 65 -9.29 1.85 2.73
C VAL A 65 -10.80 1.70 2.51
N LYS A 66 -11.61 2.72 2.88
CA LYS A 66 -13.05 2.74 2.58
C LYS A 66 -13.33 2.83 1.09
N ARG A 67 -12.63 3.71 0.37
CA ARG A 67 -12.74 3.84 -1.10
C ARG A 67 -12.41 2.51 -1.79
N LEU A 68 -11.42 1.78 -1.28
CA LEU A 68 -11.02 0.46 -1.75
C LEU A 68 -11.90 -0.70 -1.20
N GLY A 69 -12.92 -0.38 -0.39
CA GLY A 69 -14.03 -1.27 -0.07
C GLY A 69 -13.95 -1.97 1.28
N ILE A 70 -12.95 -1.70 2.11
CA ILE A 70 -12.94 -2.22 3.48
C ILE A 70 -14.11 -1.57 4.25
N PRO A 71 -15.07 -2.35 4.78
CA PRO A 71 -16.21 -1.82 5.52
C PRO A 71 -15.79 -1.32 6.91
N ASP A 72 -16.55 -0.40 7.50
CA ASP A 72 -16.26 0.14 8.84
C ASP A 72 -16.16 -0.95 9.92
N SER A 73 -16.93 -2.04 9.80
CA SER A 73 -16.83 -3.18 10.72
C SER A 73 -15.46 -3.89 10.71
N GLN A 74 -14.60 -3.59 9.74
CA GLN A 74 -13.23 -4.12 9.60
C GLN A 74 -12.15 -3.02 9.71
N ILE A 75 -12.55 -1.79 10.09
CA ILE A 75 -11.63 -0.68 10.30
C ILE A 75 -11.72 -0.26 11.77
N ILE A 76 -10.60 -0.30 12.49
CA ILE A 76 -10.50 0.26 13.83
C ILE A 76 -9.82 1.62 13.75
N LEU A 77 -10.54 2.67 14.09
CA LEU A 77 -10.07 4.05 14.02
C LEU A 77 -9.83 4.64 15.43
N MET A 78 -8.59 5.02 15.72
CA MET A 78 -8.17 5.59 16.99
C MET A 78 -7.67 7.04 16.79
N LEU A 79 -8.45 8.03 17.24
CA LEU A 79 -8.09 9.45 17.17
C LEU A 79 -7.87 10.01 18.57
N SER A 80 -6.60 10.29 18.92
CA SER A 80 -6.24 10.77 20.27
C SER A 80 -6.70 12.20 20.57
N ASP A 81 -7.11 12.98 19.57
CA ASP A 81 -7.71 14.30 19.74
C ASP A 81 -8.85 14.52 18.76
N ASP A 82 -9.61 15.59 18.98
CA ASP A 82 -10.66 16.02 18.08
C ASP A 82 -10.34 17.44 17.59
N VAL A 83 -9.58 17.52 16.48
CA VAL A 83 -9.27 18.82 15.87
C VAL A 83 -10.46 19.40 15.11
N ALA A 84 -11.46 18.59 14.76
CA ALA A 84 -12.70 19.06 14.11
C ALA A 84 -13.50 19.96 15.07
N CYS A 85 -13.56 19.60 16.35
CA CYS A 85 -14.25 20.36 17.40
C CYS A 85 -13.35 21.39 18.13
N ASN A 86 -12.10 21.62 17.68
CA ASN A 86 -11.20 22.54 18.36
C ASN A 86 -11.64 24.00 18.16
N SER A 87 -11.62 24.81 19.23
CA SER A 87 -11.94 26.25 19.16
C SER A 87 -11.03 27.08 18.23
N ARG A 88 -9.86 26.56 17.86
CA ARG A 88 -8.96 27.18 16.86
C ARG A 88 -9.33 26.86 15.42
N ASN A 89 -10.17 25.84 15.19
CA ASN A 89 -10.57 25.45 13.86
C ASN A 89 -11.54 26.47 13.26
N LEU A 90 -11.11 27.13 12.19
CA LEU A 90 -11.95 28.08 11.45
C LEU A 90 -13.12 27.38 10.72
N PHE A 91 -13.02 26.05 10.54
CA PHE A 91 -14.01 25.20 9.90
C PHE A 91 -14.54 24.15 10.89
N PRO A 92 -15.47 24.52 11.79
CA PRO A 92 -15.98 23.61 12.81
C PRO A 92 -16.58 22.35 12.20
N GLY A 93 -16.19 21.19 12.73
CA GLY A 93 -16.67 19.88 12.28
C GLY A 93 -15.93 19.31 11.06
N SER A 94 -14.99 20.04 10.48
CA SER A 94 -14.26 19.61 9.28
C SER A 94 -12.77 19.45 9.51
N VAL A 95 -12.16 18.54 8.73
CA VAL A 95 -10.71 18.28 8.73
C VAL A 95 -10.21 18.17 7.30
N PHE A 96 -9.09 18.81 6.98
CA PHE A 96 -8.53 18.89 5.63
C PHE A 96 -7.06 18.48 5.61
N ASN A 97 -6.65 17.71 4.61
CA ASN A 97 -5.22 17.39 4.40
C ASN A 97 -4.54 18.27 3.34
N ASN A 98 -5.26 19.26 2.80
CA ASN A 98 -4.77 20.12 1.74
C ASN A 98 -5.38 21.53 1.84
N LYS A 99 -4.61 22.52 1.36
CA LYS A 99 -4.92 23.96 1.41
C LYS A 99 -6.12 24.40 0.58
N ASP A 100 -6.54 23.56 -0.37
CA ASP A 100 -7.69 23.85 -1.23
C ASP A 100 -9.01 23.46 -0.57
N HIS A 101 -8.95 22.81 0.60
CA HIS A 101 -10.10 22.34 1.36
C HIS A 101 -11.07 21.51 0.50
N ALA A 102 -10.55 20.80 -0.50
CA ALA A 102 -11.36 20.10 -1.49
C ALA A 102 -12.12 18.89 -0.92
N ILE A 103 -11.58 18.26 0.13
CA ILE A 103 -12.18 17.12 0.80
C ILE A 103 -12.22 17.38 2.31
N ASP A 104 -13.42 17.39 2.88
CA ASP A 104 -13.59 17.18 4.32
C ASP A 104 -13.38 15.70 4.66
N LEU A 105 -12.33 15.43 5.42
CA LEU A 105 -11.93 14.10 5.86
C LEU A 105 -12.72 13.59 7.06
N TYR A 106 -13.36 14.48 7.82
CA TYR A 106 -14.14 14.09 9.00
C TYR A 106 -15.58 13.79 8.60
N GLY A 107 -16.30 14.78 8.03
CA GLY A 107 -17.65 14.60 7.49
C GLY A 107 -18.63 13.83 8.39
N ASP A 108 -19.71 13.34 7.79
CA ASP A 108 -20.74 12.56 8.52
C ASP A 108 -20.48 11.04 8.52
N SER A 109 -19.46 10.58 7.78
CA SER A 109 -19.26 9.16 7.45
C SER A 109 -18.12 8.46 8.19
N VAL A 110 -17.44 9.16 9.10
CA VAL A 110 -16.31 8.62 9.86
C VAL A 110 -16.78 7.97 11.15
N GLU A 111 -16.51 6.69 11.29
CA GLU A 111 -16.74 5.93 12.53
C GLU A 111 -15.46 5.89 13.36
N VAL A 112 -15.42 6.67 14.44
CA VAL A 112 -14.28 6.68 15.37
C VAL A 112 -14.55 5.76 16.57
N ASP A 113 -13.77 4.68 16.68
CA ASP A 113 -13.90 3.65 17.72
C ASP A 113 -13.29 4.06 19.05
N TYR A 114 -12.08 4.62 19.04
CA TYR A 114 -11.40 5.11 20.24
C TYR A 114 -11.15 6.60 20.10
N ARG A 115 -11.76 7.38 21.01
CA ARG A 115 -11.73 8.84 20.94
C ARG A 115 -11.00 9.45 22.13
N GLY A 116 -10.13 10.42 21.88
CA GLY A 116 -9.52 11.22 22.92
C GLY A 116 -8.76 10.36 23.93
N TYR A 117 -9.24 10.39 25.18
CA TYR A 117 -8.64 9.66 26.30
C TYR A 117 -8.70 8.13 26.17
N GLU A 118 -9.51 7.58 25.26
CA GLU A 118 -9.50 6.14 24.99
C GLU A 118 -8.31 5.68 24.14
N VAL A 119 -7.55 6.58 23.52
CA VAL A 119 -6.37 6.23 22.69
C VAL A 119 -5.13 6.11 23.58
N THR A 120 -5.04 5.02 24.33
CA THR A 120 -3.92 4.72 25.24
C THR A 120 -3.07 3.56 24.72
N VAL A 121 -1.85 3.44 25.22
CA VAL A 121 -0.99 2.28 24.91
C VAL A 121 -1.68 0.98 25.35
N GLU A 122 -2.28 0.98 26.54
CA GLU A 122 -3.03 -0.16 27.07
C GLU A 122 -4.16 -0.62 26.13
N ASN A 123 -4.99 0.32 25.67
CA ASN A 123 -6.11 -0.02 24.80
C ASN A 123 -5.64 -0.56 23.44
N PHE A 124 -4.56 0.01 22.88
CA PHE A 124 -3.97 -0.48 21.64
C PHE A 124 -3.42 -1.91 21.79
N ILE A 125 -2.65 -2.19 22.85
CA ILE A 125 -2.13 -3.54 23.10
C ILE A 125 -3.26 -4.54 23.37
N ARG A 126 -4.29 -4.16 24.13
CA ARG A 126 -5.46 -5.02 24.39
C ARG A 126 -6.28 -5.28 23.13
N LEU A 127 -6.41 -4.30 22.24
CA LEU A 127 -7.03 -4.46 20.92
C LEU A 127 -6.30 -5.53 20.10
N LEU A 128 -4.97 -5.38 19.96
CA LEU A 128 -4.14 -6.34 19.22
C LEU A 128 -4.23 -7.74 19.84
N THR A 129 -4.17 -7.87 21.16
CA THR A 129 -4.10 -9.16 21.85
C THR A 129 -5.47 -9.79 22.21
N ASP A 130 -6.58 -9.07 21.96
CA ASP A 130 -7.98 -9.38 22.37
C ASP A 130 -8.05 -9.81 23.83
N ARG A 131 -7.43 -9.00 24.68
CA ARG A 131 -7.46 -9.17 26.14
C ARG A 131 -8.58 -8.31 26.73
N TRP A 132 -9.80 -8.60 26.30
CA TRP A 132 -11.02 -7.95 26.74
C TRP A 132 -11.97 -8.93 27.44
N THR A 133 -12.75 -8.43 28.38
CA THR A 133 -13.87 -9.17 28.98
C THR A 133 -14.98 -9.37 27.94
N GLU A 134 -15.84 -10.38 28.06
CA GLU A 134 -16.87 -10.73 27.06
C GLU A 134 -17.87 -9.60 26.76
N ASP A 135 -18.09 -8.69 27.72
CA ASP A 135 -18.96 -7.52 27.61
C ASP A 135 -18.36 -6.35 26.82
N HIS A 136 -17.06 -6.38 26.50
CA HIS A 136 -16.44 -5.31 25.71
C HIS A 136 -17.07 -5.22 24.31
N PRO A 137 -17.46 -4.03 23.83
CA PRO A 137 -18.19 -3.86 22.57
C PRO A 137 -17.48 -4.50 21.38
N LYS A 138 -18.22 -5.26 20.57
CA LYS A 138 -17.67 -5.91 19.36
C LYS A 138 -17.09 -4.93 18.34
N SER A 139 -17.68 -3.74 18.21
CA SER A 139 -17.18 -2.69 17.31
C SER A 139 -15.78 -2.20 17.71
N LYS A 140 -15.41 -2.31 18.99
CA LYS A 140 -14.08 -1.95 19.50
C LYS A 140 -13.14 -3.16 19.61
N ARG A 141 -13.35 -4.20 18.80
CA ARG A 141 -12.49 -5.39 18.81
C ARG A 141 -11.96 -5.68 17.42
N LEU A 142 -10.70 -6.08 17.37
CA LEU A 142 -10.07 -6.58 16.15
C LEU A 142 -10.43 -8.06 15.98
N LEU A 143 -11.58 -8.37 15.38
CA LEU A 143 -12.11 -9.73 15.28
C LEU A 143 -11.49 -10.53 14.11
N THR A 144 -10.16 -10.55 14.06
CA THR A 144 -9.33 -11.23 13.06
C THR A 144 -9.03 -12.70 13.41
N ASP A 145 -8.66 -13.46 12.40
CA ASP A 145 -8.37 -14.89 12.42
C ASP A 145 -7.12 -15.23 11.56
N GLU A 146 -6.81 -16.52 11.42
CA GLU A 146 -5.65 -17.00 10.65
C GLU A 146 -5.70 -16.72 9.14
N ASN A 147 -6.84 -16.25 8.62
CA ASN A 147 -7.01 -15.91 7.21
C ASN A 147 -7.09 -14.39 6.99
N SER A 148 -6.90 -13.60 8.05
CA SER A 148 -7.06 -12.15 8.03
C SER A 148 -5.75 -11.43 7.68
N ASN A 149 -5.74 -10.59 6.66
CA ASN A 149 -4.64 -9.66 6.41
C ASN A 149 -4.91 -8.35 7.16
N ILE A 150 -3.94 -7.83 7.90
CA ILE A 150 -4.12 -6.65 8.74
C ILE A 150 -3.18 -5.54 8.29
N PHE A 151 -3.74 -4.43 7.83
CA PHE A 151 -3.02 -3.18 7.64
C PHE A 151 -3.04 -2.37 8.94
N ILE A 152 -1.86 -2.07 9.50
CA ILE A 152 -1.73 -1.23 10.70
C ILE A 152 -0.98 0.02 10.30
N TYR A 153 -1.62 1.18 10.44
CA TYR A 153 -1.00 2.47 10.18
C TYR A 153 -1.01 3.33 11.45
N MET A 154 0.17 3.80 11.83
CA MET A 154 0.36 4.65 13.01
C MET A 154 1.10 5.92 12.63
N THR A 155 0.68 7.05 13.18
CA THR A 155 1.38 8.33 12.99
C THR A 155 1.35 9.18 14.25
N GLY A 156 2.46 9.86 14.49
CA GLY A 156 2.65 10.68 15.67
C GLY A 156 4.08 11.14 15.85
N HIS A 157 4.40 11.56 17.07
CA HIS A 157 5.77 11.86 17.47
C HIS A 157 6.42 10.65 18.11
N GLY A 158 7.68 10.39 17.76
CA GLY A 158 8.43 9.26 18.27
C GLY A 158 9.93 9.51 18.15
N GLY A 159 10.70 8.46 18.36
CA GLY A 159 12.15 8.45 18.29
C GLY A 159 12.66 7.03 18.34
N ASP A 160 13.94 6.88 18.72
CA ASP A 160 14.62 5.58 18.76
C ASP A 160 13.86 4.55 19.62
N ASP A 161 13.31 3.54 18.96
CA ASP A 161 12.51 2.44 19.49
C ASP A 161 11.20 2.85 20.25
N PHE A 162 10.67 4.07 20.09
CA PHE A 162 9.39 4.47 20.72
C PHE A 162 8.48 5.41 19.91
N LEU A 163 7.18 5.35 20.19
CA LEU A 163 6.14 6.27 19.69
C LEU A 163 5.31 6.83 20.85
N LYS A 164 5.12 8.15 20.90
CA LYS A 164 4.34 8.81 21.96
C LYS A 164 2.85 8.66 21.74
N PHE A 165 2.12 8.38 22.80
CA PHE A 165 0.66 8.40 22.90
C PHE A 165 0.22 9.57 23.78
N GLN A 166 -0.67 10.40 23.23
CA GLN A 166 -1.28 11.55 23.90
C GLN A 166 -0.32 12.56 24.53
N ASP A 167 0.95 12.61 24.09
CA ASP A 167 2.01 13.42 24.71
C ASP A 167 2.26 13.09 26.20
N ALA A 168 1.89 11.88 26.64
CA ALA A 168 1.95 11.46 28.05
C ALA A 168 2.57 10.07 28.24
N GLU A 169 2.25 9.13 27.35
CA GLU A 169 2.74 7.75 27.38
C GLU A 169 3.59 7.47 26.14
N GLU A 170 4.37 6.39 26.17
CA GLU A 170 5.18 5.92 25.07
C GLU A 170 4.94 4.42 24.90
N ILE A 171 4.79 3.96 23.65
CA ILE A 171 4.83 2.55 23.29
C ILE A 171 6.20 2.25 22.71
N ALA A 172 6.85 1.20 23.21
CA ALA A 172 8.14 0.76 22.69
C ALA A 172 7.96 -0.23 21.52
N SER A 173 8.99 -0.35 20.69
CA SER A 173 9.04 -1.34 19.60
C SER A 173 8.85 -2.78 20.11
N GLU A 174 9.36 -3.09 21.31
CA GLU A 174 9.23 -4.37 22.00
C GLU A 174 7.78 -4.67 22.39
N ASP A 175 7.00 -3.67 22.83
CA ASP A 175 5.60 -3.87 23.22
C ASP A 175 4.76 -4.32 22.02
N ILE A 176 5.02 -3.74 20.84
CA ILE A 176 4.36 -4.12 19.58
C ILE A 176 4.83 -5.51 19.13
N ALA A 177 6.14 -5.79 19.22
CA ALA A 177 6.70 -7.11 18.88
C ALA A 177 6.03 -8.23 19.70
N ASP A 178 5.91 -8.04 21.02
CA ASP A 178 5.28 -9.00 21.92
C ASP A 178 3.77 -9.12 21.70
N ALA A 179 3.09 -8.03 21.30
CA ALA A 179 1.69 -8.09 20.91
C ALA A 179 1.51 -8.92 19.61
N PHE A 180 2.33 -8.69 18.60
CA PHE A 180 2.31 -9.45 17.35
C PHE A 180 2.65 -10.94 17.57
N GLN A 181 3.57 -11.25 18.48
CA GLN A 181 3.84 -12.63 18.87
C GLN A 181 2.62 -13.30 19.47
N GLN A 182 1.91 -12.62 20.37
CA GLN A 182 0.68 -13.17 20.94
C GLN A 182 -0.41 -13.34 19.89
N MET A 183 -0.51 -12.42 18.93
CA MET A 183 -1.45 -12.56 17.81
C MET A 183 -1.11 -13.80 16.98
N TYR A 184 0.19 -14.04 16.72
CA TYR A 184 0.66 -15.19 15.97
C TYR A 184 0.34 -16.51 16.68
N GLU A 185 0.68 -16.61 17.97
CA GLU A 185 0.40 -17.81 18.79
C GLU A 185 -1.09 -18.13 18.89
N LYS A 186 -1.93 -17.08 18.90
CA LYS A 186 -3.39 -17.19 18.91
C LYS A 186 -4.00 -17.34 17.52
N LYS A 187 -3.20 -17.38 16.45
CA LYS A 187 -3.64 -17.48 15.05
C LYS A 187 -4.62 -16.37 14.66
N ARG A 188 -4.26 -15.11 14.93
CA ARG A 188 -5.14 -13.95 14.72
C ARG A 188 -4.78 -13.09 13.51
N TYR A 189 -3.88 -13.57 12.66
CA TYR A 189 -3.62 -13.00 11.36
C TYR A 189 -3.06 -14.07 10.42
N ASN A 190 -3.26 -13.85 9.12
CA ASN A 190 -2.50 -14.46 8.04
C ASN A 190 -1.21 -13.67 7.81
N GLU A 191 -1.35 -12.36 7.51
CA GLU A 191 -0.25 -11.43 7.25
C GLU A 191 -0.52 -10.07 7.91
N ILE A 192 0.53 -9.39 8.38
CA ILE A 192 0.46 -8.00 8.87
C ILE A 192 1.30 -7.11 7.96
N PHE A 193 0.71 -6.00 7.50
CA PHE A 193 1.44 -4.89 6.93
C PHE A 193 1.44 -3.71 7.93
N PHE A 194 2.59 -3.48 8.56
CA PHE A 194 2.79 -2.42 9.54
C PHE A 194 3.46 -1.20 8.91
N MET A 195 2.80 -0.04 8.96
CA MET A 195 3.29 1.22 8.43
C MET A 195 3.30 2.28 9.53
N VAL A 196 4.41 2.99 9.69
CA VAL A 196 4.53 4.02 10.73
C VAL A 196 5.17 5.31 10.20
N ASP A 197 4.51 6.45 10.44
CA ASP A 197 4.97 7.79 10.08
C ASP A 197 5.33 8.59 11.35
N THR A 198 6.63 8.63 11.65
CA THR A 198 7.21 9.29 12.83
C THR A 198 8.71 9.52 12.63
N CYS A 199 9.32 10.39 13.44
CA CYS A 199 10.79 10.45 13.52
C CYS A 199 11.37 9.10 13.96
N GLN A 200 12.48 8.69 13.33
CA GLN A 200 13.13 7.39 13.54
C GLN A 200 12.20 6.19 13.36
N ALA A 201 11.16 6.30 12.53
CA ALA A 201 10.18 5.26 12.28
C ALA A 201 10.75 3.84 12.05
N ASN A 202 11.91 3.71 11.41
CA ASN A 202 12.50 2.40 11.09
C ASN A 202 12.90 1.60 12.32
N THR A 203 13.09 2.24 13.47
CA THR A 203 13.41 1.55 14.73
C THR A 203 12.17 0.85 15.30
N MET A 204 10.96 1.33 15.01
CA MET A 204 9.71 0.80 15.58
C MET A 204 9.42 -0.66 15.24
N TYR A 205 10.00 -1.19 14.17
CA TYR A 205 9.89 -2.60 13.80
C TYR A 205 11.19 -3.39 13.97
N SER A 206 12.23 -2.79 14.58
CA SER A 206 13.56 -3.40 14.73
C SER A 206 13.52 -4.68 15.58
N LYS A 207 12.61 -4.72 16.56
CA LYS A 207 12.46 -5.85 17.49
C LYS A 207 11.43 -6.88 17.07
N PHE A 208 10.76 -6.71 15.92
CA PHE A 208 9.79 -7.71 15.48
C PHE A 208 10.49 -9.05 15.22
N TYR A 209 9.84 -10.14 15.61
CA TYR A 209 10.38 -11.50 15.49
C TYR A 209 9.34 -12.56 15.09
N SER A 210 8.07 -12.19 14.97
CA SER A 210 7.00 -13.08 14.51
C SER A 210 6.94 -13.10 12.98
N PRO A 211 6.59 -14.24 12.36
CA PRO A 211 6.57 -14.37 10.90
C PRO A 211 5.33 -13.69 10.29
N ASN A 212 5.32 -13.58 8.97
CA ASN A 212 4.29 -12.98 8.12
C ASN A 212 4.05 -11.48 8.41
N ILE A 213 5.13 -10.73 8.70
CA ILE A 213 5.07 -9.29 8.98
C ILE A 213 5.95 -8.53 7.99
N LEU A 214 5.31 -7.68 7.19
CA LEU A 214 5.96 -6.66 6.38
C LEU A 214 5.89 -5.33 7.11
N ALA A 215 7.02 -4.61 7.23
CA ALA A 215 7.04 -3.34 7.95
C ALA A 215 7.69 -2.21 7.14
N VAL A 216 7.13 -1.01 7.23
CA VAL A 216 7.60 0.21 6.55
C VAL A 216 7.61 1.38 7.51
N GLY A 217 8.69 2.15 7.49
CA GLY A 217 8.88 3.33 8.33
C GLY A 217 9.28 4.56 7.51
N SER A 218 8.78 5.72 7.89
CA SER A 218 9.00 6.99 7.19
C SER A 218 10.44 7.52 7.21
N SER A 219 11.29 7.11 8.15
CA SER A 219 12.61 7.69 8.38
C SER A 219 13.56 6.74 9.11
N GLU A 220 14.85 6.80 8.77
CA GLU A 220 15.91 6.01 9.42
C GLU A 220 16.23 6.46 10.85
N MET A 221 17.00 5.64 11.56
CA MET A 221 17.60 6.02 12.84
C MET A 221 18.41 7.31 12.66
N ASP A 222 18.38 8.19 13.66
CA ASP A 222 18.97 9.54 13.62
C ASP A 222 18.33 10.51 12.58
N GLU A 223 17.23 10.14 11.91
CA GLU A 223 16.47 11.03 11.03
C GLU A 223 15.14 11.50 11.63
N SER A 224 14.75 12.73 11.26
CA SER A 224 13.40 13.24 11.51
C SER A 224 12.46 12.84 10.37
N SER A 225 11.17 12.72 10.68
CA SER A 225 10.10 12.80 9.69
C SER A 225 9.66 14.25 9.52
N TYR A 226 9.07 14.58 8.38
CA TYR A 226 8.79 15.96 8.00
C TYR A 226 7.35 16.16 7.59
N SER A 227 6.78 17.27 8.06
CA SER A 227 5.52 17.79 7.51
C SER A 227 5.68 18.25 6.05
N HIS A 228 4.62 18.14 5.25
CA HIS A 228 4.68 18.52 3.83
C HIS A 228 4.38 20.00 3.61
N HIS A 229 3.16 20.42 3.93
CA HIS A 229 2.69 21.79 3.71
C HIS A 229 1.75 22.24 4.82
N SER A 230 1.65 23.56 4.96
CA SER A 230 0.79 24.22 5.93
C SER A 230 -0.37 24.90 5.25
N ASP A 231 -1.48 24.96 5.96
CA ASP A 231 -2.62 25.79 5.59
C ASP A 231 -2.59 27.08 6.41
N VAL A 232 -2.79 28.22 5.74
CA VAL A 232 -2.72 29.54 6.38
C VAL A 232 -3.98 29.92 7.17
N GLU A 233 -5.13 29.37 6.80
CA GLU A 233 -6.41 29.58 7.47
C GLU A 233 -6.52 28.70 8.73
N ILE A 234 -6.01 27.46 8.66
CA ILE A 234 -5.88 26.55 9.80
C ILE A 234 -4.68 26.92 10.69
N GLY A 235 -3.62 27.47 10.08
CA GLY A 235 -2.44 28.03 10.76
C GLY A 235 -1.40 27.00 11.19
N VAL A 236 -1.48 25.76 10.70
CA VAL A 236 -0.56 24.65 11.03
C VAL A 236 -0.30 23.76 9.82
N ALA A 237 0.65 22.84 9.92
CA ALA A 237 0.82 21.77 8.94
C ALA A 237 -0.38 20.81 8.95
N VAL A 238 -0.84 20.44 7.75
CA VAL A 238 -2.09 19.65 7.57
C VAL A 238 -1.85 18.21 7.15
N ILE A 239 -0.63 17.85 6.74
CA ILE A 239 -0.26 16.48 6.35
C ILE A 239 1.27 16.28 6.44
N ASP A 240 1.70 15.05 6.71
CA ASP A 240 3.12 14.67 6.67
C ASP A 240 3.59 14.20 5.29
N ARG A 241 4.88 14.34 4.99
CA ARG A 241 5.44 14.08 3.64
C ARG A 241 5.32 12.63 3.24
N PHE A 242 5.74 11.72 4.11
CA PHE A 242 5.64 10.29 3.86
C PHE A 242 4.19 9.90 3.55
N THR A 243 3.27 10.31 4.42
CA THR A 243 1.83 10.07 4.23
C THR A 243 1.28 10.71 2.96
N TYR A 244 1.63 11.96 2.66
CA TYR A 244 1.22 12.65 1.43
C TYR A 244 1.61 11.86 0.19
N TYR A 245 2.86 11.42 0.08
CA TYR A 245 3.32 10.69 -1.10
C TYR A 245 2.84 9.24 -1.16
N CYS A 246 2.58 8.61 -0.02
CA CYS A 246 1.87 7.33 0.03
C CYS A 246 0.44 7.48 -0.52
N LEU A 247 -0.30 8.49 -0.08
CA LEU A 247 -1.65 8.78 -0.57
C LEU A 247 -1.67 9.19 -2.04
N ASP A 248 -0.71 10.00 -2.49
CA ASP A 248 -0.52 10.38 -3.90
C ASP A 248 -0.46 9.15 -4.81
N PHE A 249 0.24 8.10 -4.38
CA PHE A 249 0.27 6.82 -5.08
C PHE A 249 -1.06 6.07 -4.96
N LEU A 250 -1.60 5.92 -3.74
CA LEU A 250 -2.82 5.15 -3.47
C LEU A 250 -4.07 5.74 -4.13
N GLU A 251 -4.13 7.03 -4.39
CA GLU A 251 -5.24 7.70 -5.08
C GLU A 251 -5.42 7.24 -6.54
N HIS A 252 -4.38 6.65 -7.15
CA HIS A 252 -4.45 6.08 -8.48
C HIS A 252 -4.81 4.58 -8.49
N ILE A 253 -5.01 3.99 -7.31
CA ILE A 253 -5.34 2.57 -7.15
C ILE A 253 -6.85 2.39 -7.11
N ASP A 254 -7.35 1.45 -7.90
CA ASP A 254 -8.71 0.92 -7.79
C ASP A 254 -8.70 -0.54 -7.31
N LYS A 255 -9.89 -1.11 -7.08
CA LYS A 255 -10.04 -2.47 -6.54
C LYS A 255 -9.51 -3.58 -7.46
N ASN A 256 -9.31 -3.30 -8.74
CA ASN A 256 -8.80 -4.23 -9.74
C ASN A 256 -7.34 -3.94 -10.11
N SER A 257 -6.67 -3.04 -9.38
CA SER A 257 -5.29 -2.68 -9.63
C SER A 257 -4.37 -3.89 -9.53
N THR A 258 -3.44 -4.00 -10.46
CA THR A 258 -2.39 -5.02 -10.45
C THR A 258 -1.07 -4.47 -9.91
N LEU A 259 -1.06 -3.26 -9.36
CA LEU A 259 0.14 -2.66 -8.77
C LEU A 259 0.48 -3.34 -7.44
N THR A 260 1.78 -3.43 -7.20
CA THR A 260 2.38 -4.22 -6.13
C THR A 260 2.84 -3.35 -4.98
N LEU A 261 3.14 -3.97 -3.84
CA LEU A 261 3.78 -3.26 -2.73
C LEU A 261 5.18 -2.77 -3.11
N GLN A 262 5.91 -3.48 -3.97
CA GLN A 262 7.18 -2.98 -4.51
C GLN A 262 6.99 -1.69 -5.32
N ASP A 263 5.94 -1.58 -6.14
CA ASP A 263 5.64 -0.35 -6.88
C ASP A 263 5.38 0.83 -5.92
N LEU A 264 4.72 0.58 -4.79
CA LEU A 264 4.53 1.58 -3.73
C LEU A 264 5.89 1.98 -3.12
N PHE A 265 6.74 1.01 -2.79
CA PHE A 265 8.04 1.26 -2.16
C PHE A 265 8.99 2.00 -3.10
N ASP A 266 9.00 1.66 -4.38
CA ASP A 266 9.79 2.33 -5.40
C ASP A 266 9.34 3.79 -5.63
N SER A 267 8.09 4.12 -5.28
CA SER A 267 7.57 5.50 -5.34
C SER A 267 8.14 6.41 -4.23
N PHE A 268 8.72 5.82 -3.18
CA PHE A 268 9.28 6.52 -2.04
C PHE A 268 10.74 6.94 -2.32
N THR A 269 10.91 8.20 -2.75
CA THR A 269 12.24 8.76 -2.97
C THR A 269 12.60 9.81 -1.94
N PHE A 270 13.89 9.93 -1.63
CA PHE A 270 14.42 10.92 -0.69
C PHE A 270 14.05 12.35 -1.11
N GLU A 271 14.06 12.66 -2.42
CA GLU A 271 13.74 13.99 -2.94
C GLU A 271 12.29 14.40 -2.66
N ARG A 272 11.38 13.43 -2.58
CA ARG A 272 9.97 13.68 -2.24
C ARG A 272 9.82 13.76 -0.72
N ILE A 273 10.25 12.72 -0.02
CA ILE A 273 9.91 12.49 1.39
C ILE A 273 10.82 13.28 2.35
N HIS A 274 12.06 13.55 1.93
CA HIS A 274 13.13 14.21 2.71
C HIS A 274 13.67 13.38 3.89
N SER A 275 13.38 12.09 3.91
CA SER A 275 13.95 11.09 4.83
C SER A 275 14.04 9.75 4.10
N HIS A 276 14.85 8.84 4.63
CA HIS A 276 15.03 7.51 4.09
C HIS A 276 13.94 6.57 4.62
N VAL A 277 13.02 6.19 3.73
CA VAL A 277 11.99 5.20 4.05
C VAL A 277 12.63 3.82 4.17
N GLY A 278 12.40 3.14 5.28
CA GLY A 278 12.83 1.77 5.47
C GLY A 278 11.72 0.77 5.15
N VAL A 279 12.11 -0.37 4.58
CA VAL A 279 11.23 -1.52 4.36
C VAL A 279 11.92 -2.75 4.94
N ARG A 280 11.23 -3.47 5.83
CA ARG A 280 11.71 -4.72 6.43
C ARG A 280 10.89 -5.89 5.91
N THR A 281 11.56 -6.84 5.26
CA THR A 281 10.95 -7.98 4.57
C THR A 281 11.40 -9.35 5.07
N ASP A 282 12.39 -9.43 5.98
CA ASP A 282 12.95 -10.72 6.45
C ASP A 282 11.96 -11.61 7.23
N LEU A 283 10.89 -11.01 7.76
CA LEU A 283 9.79 -11.71 8.44
C LEU A 283 8.60 -11.97 7.51
N PHE A 284 8.67 -11.61 6.24
CA PHE A 284 7.57 -11.72 5.29
C PHE A 284 7.94 -12.69 4.17
N ASP A 285 7.19 -13.79 4.06
CA ASP A 285 7.56 -14.92 3.19
C ASP A 285 7.44 -14.61 1.68
N ARG A 286 6.59 -13.64 1.30
CA ARG A 286 6.31 -13.28 -0.10
C ARG A 286 7.22 -12.16 -0.57
N ASP A 287 7.60 -12.19 -1.84
CA ASP A 287 8.31 -11.08 -2.46
C ASP A 287 7.34 -9.89 -2.63
N PRO A 288 7.66 -8.67 -2.14
CA PRO A 288 6.81 -7.49 -2.33
C PRO A 288 6.47 -7.16 -3.79
N SER A 289 7.27 -7.61 -4.76
CA SER A 289 7.00 -7.47 -6.19
C SER A 289 5.90 -8.41 -6.72
N GLU A 290 5.46 -9.39 -5.92
CA GLU A 290 4.36 -10.30 -6.21
C GLU A 290 3.13 -10.04 -5.33
N VAL A 291 3.24 -9.12 -4.36
CA VAL A 291 2.15 -8.79 -3.43
C VAL A 291 1.40 -7.58 -3.94
N LEU A 292 0.10 -7.75 -4.23
CA LEU A 292 -0.74 -6.65 -4.68
C LEU A 292 -1.05 -5.70 -3.53
N ILE A 293 -1.17 -4.41 -3.83
CA ILE A 293 -1.64 -3.41 -2.84
C ILE A 293 -3.04 -3.79 -2.32
N THR A 294 -3.88 -4.35 -3.20
CA THR A 294 -5.23 -4.78 -2.87
C THR A 294 -5.27 -5.88 -1.81
N ASP A 295 -4.18 -6.62 -1.58
CA ASP A 295 -4.10 -7.68 -0.57
C ASP A 295 -4.17 -7.13 0.87
N PHE A 296 -3.88 -5.84 1.07
CA PHE A 296 -3.98 -5.17 2.38
C PHE A 296 -4.95 -4.00 2.39
N PHE A 297 -5.07 -3.25 1.29
CA PHE A 297 -5.83 -1.99 1.27
C PHE A 297 -7.26 -2.12 0.74
N ALA A 298 -7.61 -3.21 0.07
CA ALA A 298 -8.90 -3.36 -0.60
C ALA A 298 -9.73 -4.51 -0.04
N ASN A 299 -11.04 -4.46 -0.28
CA ASN A 299 -11.91 -5.63 -0.14
C ASN A 299 -12.39 -6.06 -1.54
N VAL A 300 -11.79 -7.13 -2.06
CA VAL A 300 -12.12 -7.70 -3.37
C VAL A 300 -13.17 -8.79 -3.16
N GLN A 301 -14.44 -8.41 -3.36
CA GLN A 301 -15.54 -9.36 -3.44
C GLN A 301 -15.60 -9.98 -4.84
N ASN A 302 -15.17 -11.23 -4.97
CA ASN A 302 -15.43 -12.02 -6.17
C ASN A 302 -16.90 -12.48 -6.16
N VAL A 303 -17.81 -11.63 -6.65
CA VAL A 303 -19.22 -12.01 -6.85
C VAL A 303 -19.30 -12.88 -8.10
N ILE A 304 -19.42 -14.18 -7.91
CA ILE A 304 -19.85 -15.09 -8.97
C ILE A 304 -21.35 -14.82 -9.17
N ALA A 305 -21.73 -14.25 -10.32
CA ALA A 305 -23.14 -14.08 -10.66
C ALA A 305 -23.79 -15.46 -10.78
N ASP A 306 -24.75 -15.75 -9.92
CA ASP A 306 -25.58 -16.94 -10.06
C ASP A 306 -26.61 -16.69 -11.19
N ASP A 307 -26.38 -17.30 -12.36
CA ASP A 307 -27.32 -17.26 -13.50
C ASP A 307 -28.61 -18.08 -13.23
N SER A 308 -28.85 -18.52 -12.00
CA SER A 308 -30.08 -19.23 -11.63
C SER A 308 -31.30 -18.29 -11.52
N LYS A 309 -31.97 -18.15 -12.67
CA LYS A 309 -33.42 -17.92 -12.87
C LYS A 309 -34.07 -16.76 -12.08
N LEU A 310 -34.43 -15.73 -12.86
CA LEU A 310 -35.35 -14.63 -12.52
C LEU A 310 -36.59 -15.12 -11.73
N LEU A 311 -36.58 -14.95 -10.41
CA LEU A 311 -37.79 -15.07 -9.60
C LEU A 311 -38.59 -13.78 -9.73
N SER A 312 -39.86 -13.91 -10.15
CA SER A 312 -40.78 -12.83 -10.40
C SER A 312 -40.96 -11.92 -9.19
N ILE A 313 -40.60 -10.65 -9.35
CA ILE A 313 -40.85 -9.60 -8.37
C ILE A 313 -42.36 -9.33 -8.33
N SER A 314 -43.04 -9.74 -7.27
CA SER A 314 -44.38 -9.26 -6.95
C SER A 314 -44.65 -9.22 -5.44
N HIS A 315 -43.93 -8.37 -4.71
CA HIS A 315 -44.45 -7.64 -3.54
C HIS A 315 -43.32 -6.84 -2.90
N TYR A 316 -43.19 -5.56 -3.22
CA TYR A 316 -42.65 -4.58 -2.26
C TYR A 316 -43.30 -3.22 -2.51
N HIS A 317 -44.11 -2.80 -1.53
CA HIS A 317 -44.67 -1.47 -1.44
C HIS A 317 -43.55 -0.46 -1.16
N HIS A 318 -43.27 0.37 -2.15
CA HIS A 318 -43.04 1.82 -2.08
C HIS A 318 -42.66 2.40 -0.69
N HIS A 319 -41.36 2.55 -0.44
CA HIS A 319 -40.83 3.69 0.32
C HIS A 319 -39.82 4.38 -0.60
N LYS A 320 -40.27 5.50 -1.16
CA LYS A 320 -39.47 6.41 -1.97
C LYS A 320 -38.97 7.46 -0.99
N ASP A 321 -37.65 7.57 -0.82
CA ASP A 321 -36.89 8.81 -0.68
C ASP A 321 -35.44 8.48 -0.27
N HIS A 322 -34.48 9.18 -0.88
CA HIS A 322 -33.01 9.10 -0.72
C HIS A 322 -32.20 8.22 -1.68
N ILE A 323 -32.53 8.24 -2.98
CA ILE A 323 -31.57 7.93 -4.05
C ILE A 323 -31.22 9.24 -4.75
N ASP A 324 -30.36 10.05 -4.15
CA ASP A 324 -29.70 11.17 -4.85
C ASP A 324 -28.31 11.52 -4.30
N THR A 325 -27.86 10.91 -3.19
CA THR A 325 -26.50 11.14 -2.62
C THR A 325 -25.43 10.19 -3.15
N ALA A 326 -25.78 8.97 -3.57
CA ALA A 326 -24.80 7.96 -4.01
C ALA A 326 -24.16 8.23 -5.40
N ARG A 327 -24.58 9.28 -6.11
CA ARG A 327 -24.07 9.61 -7.45
C ARG A 327 -23.03 10.73 -7.46
N TYR A 328 -22.77 11.37 -6.31
CA TYR A 328 -21.85 12.51 -6.21
C TYR A 328 -20.43 12.14 -5.79
N GLU A 329 -20.19 10.93 -5.27
CA GLU A 329 -18.86 10.51 -4.78
C GLU A 329 -18.02 9.71 -5.78
N TYR A 330 -18.55 9.36 -6.95
CA TYR A 330 -17.87 8.41 -7.85
C TYR A 330 -16.85 9.05 -8.82
N ASN A 331 -16.73 10.38 -8.90
CA ASN A 331 -15.95 11.02 -9.99
C ASN A 331 -15.18 12.29 -9.58
N ASN A 332 -14.40 12.26 -8.50
CA ASN A 332 -13.39 13.31 -8.29
C ASN A 332 -12.06 12.66 -7.88
N ASN A 333 -11.21 12.41 -8.87
CA ASN A 333 -9.78 12.14 -8.66
C ASN A 333 -9.14 13.45 -8.19
N VAL A 334 -9.04 13.64 -6.87
CA VAL A 334 -8.70 14.93 -6.25
C VAL A 334 -7.26 15.34 -6.51
N LEU A 335 -6.36 14.38 -6.70
CA LEU A 335 -4.99 14.70 -7.10
C LEU A 335 -4.89 15.29 -8.52
N ASN A 336 -5.75 14.87 -9.46
CA ASN A 336 -5.79 15.47 -10.81
C ASN A 336 -6.38 16.89 -10.80
N LEU A 337 -7.23 17.21 -9.83
CA LEU A 337 -7.77 18.57 -9.64
C LEU A 337 -6.73 19.50 -8.98
N ALA A 338 -5.90 18.96 -8.08
CA ALA A 338 -4.78 19.68 -7.47
C ALA A 338 -3.59 19.86 -8.44
N LEU A 339 -3.18 18.81 -9.16
CA LEU A 339 -2.07 18.84 -10.12
C LEU A 339 -2.41 19.58 -11.42
N GLY A 340 -3.69 19.62 -11.82
CA GLY A 340 -4.14 20.31 -13.03
C GLY A 340 -3.94 21.84 -12.99
N LYS A 341 -3.72 22.43 -11.81
CA LYS A 341 -3.47 23.88 -11.66
C LYS A 341 -1.99 24.26 -11.49
N ASP A 342 -1.11 23.31 -11.18
CA ASP A 342 0.34 23.55 -11.01
C ASP A 342 1.17 23.26 -12.28
N THR A 343 0.54 22.91 -13.42
CA THR A 343 1.23 22.78 -14.72
C THR A 343 1.54 24.13 -15.40
N GLY A 344 1.65 25.20 -14.62
CA GLY A 344 2.23 26.46 -15.05
C GLY A 344 3.76 26.45 -14.87
N ASN A 345 4.49 26.14 -15.93
CA ASN A 345 5.95 26.21 -16.07
C ASN A 345 6.77 25.18 -15.28
N TYR A 346 6.99 23.99 -15.85
CA TYR A 346 8.30 23.31 -15.92
C TYR A 346 8.17 22.08 -16.82
N SER A 347 8.47 22.21 -18.12
CA SER A 347 8.57 21.09 -19.04
C SER A 347 10.01 20.57 -19.08
N SER A 348 10.28 19.42 -18.48
CA SER A 348 11.53 18.67 -18.69
C SER A 348 11.37 17.76 -19.92
N PRO A 349 12.30 17.76 -20.90
CA PRO A 349 12.21 16.96 -22.13
C PRO A 349 12.15 15.44 -21.95
N GLU A 350 12.40 14.94 -20.74
CA GLU A 350 12.49 13.51 -20.43
C GLU A 350 11.11 12.86 -20.22
N VAL A 351 10.14 13.63 -19.70
CA VAL A 351 8.77 13.17 -19.42
C VAL A 351 7.95 12.99 -20.70
N ASP A 352 8.18 13.84 -21.71
CA ASP A 352 7.52 13.73 -23.02
C ASP A 352 7.88 12.45 -23.79
N LYS A 353 9.06 11.89 -23.50
CA LYS A 353 9.56 10.68 -24.15
C LYS A 353 8.85 9.42 -23.63
N ILE A 354 8.52 9.40 -22.33
CA ILE A 354 7.78 8.32 -21.67
C ILE A 354 6.30 8.34 -22.08
N MET A 355 5.68 9.53 -22.08
CA MET A 355 4.28 9.73 -22.53
C MET A 355 4.03 9.27 -23.98
N LYS A 356 5.03 9.35 -24.86
CA LYS A 356 4.93 8.91 -26.26
C LYS A 356 4.95 7.39 -26.43
N HIS A 357 5.60 6.65 -25.53
CA HIS A 357 5.63 5.19 -25.57
C HIS A 357 4.32 4.59 -25.05
N VAL A 358 3.71 5.19 -24.03
CA VAL A 358 2.45 4.73 -23.43
C VAL A 358 1.24 4.91 -24.36
N LYS A 359 1.24 5.93 -25.23
CA LYS A 359 0.17 6.11 -26.25
C LYS A 359 0.27 5.14 -27.43
N SER A 360 1.39 4.46 -27.63
CA SER A 360 1.62 3.62 -28.80
C SER A 360 1.12 2.18 -28.64
N THR A 361 0.78 1.72 -27.43
CA THR A 361 0.40 0.32 -27.17
C THR A 361 -1.10 0.06 -27.11
N ASN A 362 -1.94 1.10 -27.23
CA ASN A 362 -3.40 0.95 -27.30
C ASN A 362 -3.96 1.46 -28.63
N LYS A 363 -3.95 0.61 -29.66
CA LYS A 363 -4.95 0.62 -30.75
C LYS A 363 -4.94 -0.69 -31.53
N LEU A 364 -6.09 -1.37 -31.48
CA LEU A 364 -6.46 -2.63 -32.12
C LEU A 364 -6.58 -2.55 -33.65
N ASN A 365 -6.40 -3.73 -34.26
CA ASN A 365 -6.78 -4.17 -35.61
C ASN A 365 -8.04 -3.51 -36.19
N ILE A 366 -7.94 -2.86 -37.35
CA ILE A 366 -8.91 -2.90 -38.47
C ILE A 366 -8.13 -2.73 -39.79
N ASP A 367 -8.37 -3.64 -40.72
CA ASP A 367 -7.84 -3.69 -42.08
C ASP A 367 -8.87 -3.06 -43.05
N VAL A 368 -8.48 -2.07 -43.89
CA VAL A 368 -9.02 -1.74 -45.23
C VAL A 368 -8.16 -0.63 -45.88
N GLY A 369 -7.51 -0.97 -47.00
CA GLY A 369 -7.63 -0.26 -48.29
C GLY A 369 -6.97 1.11 -48.51
N SER A 370 -5.81 1.07 -49.19
CA SER A 370 -5.34 1.98 -50.26
C SER A 370 -5.49 3.51 -50.10
N ASN A 371 -4.35 4.21 -50.01
CA ASN A 371 -3.93 5.15 -51.06
C ASN A 371 -2.49 5.65 -50.83
N GLU A 372 -1.78 5.75 -51.96
CA GLU A 372 -0.39 6.18 -52.08
C GLU A 372 -0.17 7.64 -51.66
N CYS A 373 0.96 7.92 -51.01
CA CYS A 373 1.69 9.17 -51.23
C CYS A 373 3.18 8.97 -50.92
N SER A 374 3.99 8.92 -51.97
CA SER A 374 5.46 9.00 -51.90
C SER A 374 5.90 10.41 -51.51
N LEU A 375 6.99 10.56 -50.74
CA LEU A 375 8.18 11.35 -51.13
C LEU A 375 9.30 11.31 -50.07
N THR A 376 10.38 10.63 -50.46
CA THR A 376 11.82 10.94 -50.27
C THR A 376 12.44 11.04 -48.87
N PHE A 377 13.25 10.03 -48.52
CA PHE A 377 14.24 10.03 -47.44
C PHE A 377 15.64 10.31 -48.02
N SER A 378 16.34 11.31 -47.48
CA SER A 378 17.69 11.71 -47.88
C SER A 378 18.76 10.89 -47.15
N LYS A 379 19.73 10.37 -47.91
CA LYS A 379 20.93 9.64 -47.44
C LYS A 379 21.94 10.61 -46.83
N GLN A 380 22.09 10.67 -45.51
CA GLN A 380 23.23 11.37 -44.88
C GLN A 380 23.72 10.83 -43.52
N SER A 381 23.43 9.58 -43.13
CA SER A 381 23.86 9.03 -41.83
C SER A 381 24.97 7.96 -41.86
N ALA A 382 25.46 7.55 -43.04
CA ALA A 382 26.43 6.44 -43.14
C ALA A 382 27.91 6.85 -43.20
N VAL A 383 28.25 8.13 -43.40
CA VAL A 383 29.63 8.58 -43.61
C VAL A 383 30.31 9.06 -42.31
N LEU A 384 29.53 9.46 -41.30
CA LEU A 384 30.07 9.99 -40.04
C LEU A 384 30.55 8.88 -39.09
N GLY A 385 29.98 7.67 -39.16
CA GLY A 385 30.34 6.54 -38.31
C GLY A 385 31.71 5.91 -38.63
N MET A 386 32.16 5.97 -39.88
CA MET A 386 33.45 5.38 -40.27
C MET A 386 34.66 6.22 -39.84
N VAL A 387 34.52 7.55 -39.76
CA VAL A 387 35.63 8.44 -39.36
C VAL A 387 35.92 8.34 -37.85
N LEU A 388 34.88 8.12 -37.03
CA LEU A 388 35.03 7.99 -35.58
C LEU A 388 35.72 6.67 -35.18
N MET A 389 35.43 5.57 -35.89
CA MET A 389 36.04 4.26 -35.64
C MET A 389 37.56 4.25 -35.95
N VAL A 390 37.99 4.93 -37.02
CA VAL A 390 39.42 5.01 -37.37
C VAL A 390 40.24 5.83 -36.36
N MET A 391 39.64 6.87 -35.78
CA MET A 391 40.32 7.70 -34.76
C MET A 391 40.50 6.97 -33.43
N ILE A 392 39.54 6.12 -33.03
CA ILE A 392 39.63 5.31 -31.80
C ILE A 392 40.74 4.24 -31.95
N VAL A 393 40.84 3.61 -33.12
CA VAL A 393 41.89 2.61 -33.39
C VAL A 393 43.29 3.25 -33.42
N LEU A 394 43.44 4.46 -33.98
CA LEU A 394 44.72 5.18 -33.96
C LEU A 394 45.12 5.67 -32.56
N PHE A 395 44.15 5.99 -31.69
CA PHE A 395 44.42 6.40 -30.32
C PHE A 395 44.85 5.22 -29.44
N MET A 396 44.25 4.04 -29.62
CA MET A 396 44.65 2.82 -28.90
C MET A 396 46.04 2.29 -29.32
N MET A 397 46.47 2.56 -30.55
CA MET A 397 47.81 2.15 -31.02
C MET A 397 48.96 3.06 -30.56
N ARG A 398 48.69 4.21 -29.93
CA ARG A 398 49.73 5.20 -29.55
C ARG A 398 50.09 5.19 -28.06
N GLY A 399 49.40 4.39 -27.24
CA GLY A 399 49.57 4.32 -25.79
C GLY A 399 50.41 3.14 -25.31
N ASN A 400 51.65 2.98 -25.79
CA ASN A 400 52.61 2.10 -25.12
C ASN A 400 54.04 2.50 -25.48
N ASN A 401 54.63 3.42 -24.70
CA ASN A 401 56.08 3.62 -24.52
C ASN A 401 56.33 4.86 -23.64
N ALA A 402 56.57 4.67 -22.34
CA ALA A 402 57.55 5.44 -21.54
C ALA A 402 57.55 4.95 -20.08
N LYS A 403 58.58 4.17 -19.73
CA LYS A 403 59.09 3.97 -18.36
C LYS A 403 60.28 4.93 -18.19
N ALA A 404 60.32 5.73 -17.13
CA ALA A 404 61.55 6.11 -16.40
C ALA A 404 61.25 7.04 -15.20
N THR A 405 61.51 6.51 -14.00
CA THR A 405 62.20 7.09 -12.82
C THR A 405 62.55 8.60 -12.79
N TYR A 406 62.25 9.32 -11.69
CA TYR A 406 63.19 9.62 -10.56
C TYR A 406 62.55 10.54 -9.48
N ASP A 407 62.75 10.13 -8.22
CA ASP A 407 63.09 10.81 -6.96
C ASP A 407 62.70 12.27 -6.57
N LEU A 408 62.32 12.36 -5.28
CA LEU A 408 62.67 13.32 -4.22
C LEU A 408 62.50 14.84 -4.47
N TYR A 409 61.65 15.50 -3.68
CA TYR A 409 62.07 16.41 -2.59
C TYR A 409 60.84 16.99 -1.84
N THR A 410 61.07 17.19 -0.54
CA THR A 410 60.28 17.82 0.52
C THR A 410 59.84 19.27 0.24
N ASN A 411 58.60 19.61 0.60
CA ASN A 411 58.26 20.57 1.68
C ASN A 411 56.76 20.56 1.97
#